data_AF-A0A0F9FYB9-F1
#
_entry.id   AF-A0A0F9FYB9-F1
#
_cell.length_a   1.000
_cell.length_b   1.000
_cell.length_c   1.000
_cell.angle_alpha   90.00
_cell.angle_beta   90.00
_cell.angle_gamma   90.00
#
_symmetry.space_group_name_H-M   'P 1'
#
loop_
_entity.id
_entity.type
_entity.pdbx_description
1 polymer ?
#
loop_
_entity_poly.entity_id
_entity_poly.type
_entity_poly.pdbx_seq_one_letter_code
_entity_poly.pdbx_strand_id
1 'polypeptide(L)'
;MTPDRIEVTIAGLVQEVERVRLGSYLRLQRAAKRLSKAAAQADTGGIADALFEYLIACIHDLDRGEFNEAPWYEVVSAFRQIRRLNHIPNAEDYSLLTKTTSSGNEKTVAWDHDDREVLLWIHLIANSYKWSKTEIEELWPEEAIAYIQEILVEEQLRREFLYSLSEVAYPYDKATKKSKFRPMQRPLWMVAGGGRKTDRVLKSMLPVGNVVYPEGEDRFKDIKHFLSLLARPVHKGLFAREL
;
A
#
# COMPACT_ATOMS: atom_id res chain seq x y z
N MET A 1 13.28 9.90 4.42
CA MET A 1 13.08 9.42 5.80
C MET A 1 11.79 10.04 6.30
N THR A 2 10.82 9.21 6.66
CA THR A 2 9.61 9.69 7.37
C THR A 2 10.04 10.14 8.76
N PRO A 3 9.51 11.27 9.27
CA PRO A 3 9.78 11.67 10.65
C PRO A 3 9.22 10.60 11.60
N ASP A 4 9.93 10.33 12.70
CA ASP A 4 9.49 9.37 13.71
C ASP A 4 8.45 9.97 14.67
N ARG A 5 8.34 11.31 14.70
CA ARG A 5 7.45 12.07 15.59
C ARG A 5 6.88 13.29 14.90
N ILE A 6 5.68 13.68 15.29
CA ILE A 6 5.01 14.92 14.85
C ILE A 6 4.28 15.55 16.02
N GLU A 7 4.19 16.88 16.03
CA GLU A 7 3.30 17.60 16.95
C GLU A 7 1.92 17.74 16.31
N VAL A 8 0.88 17.36 17.06
CA VAL A 8 -0.51 17.40 16.62
C VAL A 8 -1.32 18.24 17.60
N THR A 9 -2.16 19.14 17.09
CA THR A 9 -3.06 19.97 17.89
C THR A 9 -4.51 19.52 17.73
N ILE A 10 -5.19 19.22 18.84
CA ILE A 10 -6.61 18.87 18.88
C ILE A 10 -7.23 19.52 20.13
N ALA A 11 -8.34 20.23 19.99
CA ALA A 11 -9.06 20.86 21.10
C ALA A 11 -8.16 21.82 21.91
N GLY A 12 -7.20 22.47 21.25
CA GLY A 12 -6.19 23.32 21.89
C GLY A 12 -5.10 22.58 22.66
N LEU A 13 -5.14 21.23 22.75
CA LEU A 13 -4.07 20.41 23.30
C LEU A 13 -3.03 20.14 22.22
N VAL A 14 -1.77 20.45 22.51
CA VAL A 14 -0.62 20.09 21.67
C VAL A 14 -0.02 18.81 22.23
N GLN A 15 -0.02 17.74 21.43
CA GLN A 15 0.56 16.46 21.81
C GLN A 15 1.64 16.02 20.79
N GLU A 16 2.74 15.50 21.31
CA GLU A 16 3.79 14.85 20.51
C GLU A 16 3.34 13.41 20.23
N VAL A 17 3.07 13.10 18.96
CA VAL A 17 2.66 11.77 18.51
C VAL A 17 3.84 11.08 17.87
N GLU A 18 4.23 9.96 18.45
CA GLU A 18 5.22 9.06 17.87
C GLU A 18 4.61 8.12 16.83
N ARG A 19 5.46 7.64 15.93
CA ARG A 19 5.11 6.58 15.01
C ARG A 19 4.73 5.30 15.77
N VAL A 20 3.61 4.68 15.40
CA VAL A 20 3.07 3.56 16.18
C VAL A 20 3.69 2.20 15.83
N ARG A 21 3.77 1.32 16.82
CA ARG A 21 4.12 -0.10 16.66
C ARG A 21 3.02 -0.89 15.98
N LEU A 22 3.33 -2.11 15.52
CA LEU A 22 2.41 -2.97 14.75
C LEU A 22 1.05 -3.13 15.45
N GLY A 23 1.01 -3.39 16.76
CA GLY A 23 -0.24 -3.59 17.49
C GLY A 23 -1.20 -2.40 17.35
N SER A 24 -0.70 -1.19 17.60
CA SER A 24 -1.47 0.05 17.45
C SER A 24 -1.73 0.38 15.98
N TYR A 25 -0.78 0.11 15.07
CA TYR A 25 -0.94 0.29 13.63
C TYR A 25 -2.13 -0.51 13.09
N LEU A 26 -2.29 -1.75 13.53
CA LEU A 26 -3.40 -2.61 13.11
C LEU A 26 -4.75 -2.08 13.62
N ARG A 27 -4.79 -1.47 14.81
CA ARG A 27 -5.98 -0.74 15.31
C ARG A 27 -6.31 0.47 14.45
N LEU A 28 -5.30 1.26 14.05
CA LEU A 28 -5.48 2.38 13.12
C LEU A 28 -6.07 1.93 11.78
N GLN A 29 -5.58 0.82 11.22
CA GLN A 29 -6.09 0.26 9.97
C GLN A 29 -7.56 -0.17 10.09
N ARG A 30 -7.93 -0.80 11.22
CA ARG A 30 -9.33 -1.14 11.52
C ARG A 30 -10.21 0.10 11.58
N ALA A 31 -9.82 1.11 12.36
CA ALA A 31 -10.57 2.35 12.48
C ALA A 31 -10.69 3.08 11.13
N ALA A 32 -9.62 3.11 10.32
CA ALA A 32 -9.63 3.69 8.97
C ALA A 32 -10.57 2.96 8.01
N LYS A 33 -10.66 1.62 8.09
CA LYS A 33 -11.64 0.83 7.32
C LYS A 33 -13.07 1.13 7.76
N ARG A 34 -13.34 1.20 9.07
CA ARG A 34 -14.66 1.58 9.60
C ARG A 34 -15.05 2.98 9.14
N LEU A 35 -14.12 3.93 9.19
CA LEU A 35 -14.29 5.28 8.68
C LEU A 35 -14.66 5.29 7.19
N SER A 36 -13.95 4.48 6.38
CA SER A 36 -14.22 4.38 4.94
C SER A 36 -15.60 3.76 4.66
N LYS A 37 -16.02 2.74 5.43
CA LYS A 37 -17.36 2.14 5.33
C LYS A 37 -18.46 3.13 5.73
N ALA A 38 -18.29 3.83 6.86
CA ALA A 38 -19.25 4.84 7.34
C ALA A 38 -19.37 6.01 6.37
N ALA A 39 -18.24 6.49 5.82
CA ALA A 39 -18.21 7.52 4.79
C ALA A 39 -18.96 7.11 3.51
N ALA A 40 -18.81 5.85 3.07
CA ALA A 40 -19.54 5.34 1.91
C ALA A 40 -21.07 5.26 2.14
N GLN A 41 -21.50 5.13 3.39
CA GLN A 41 -22.91 5.10 3.80
C GLN A 41 -23.46 6.47 4.20
N ALA A 42 -22.63 7.52 4.18
CA ALA A 42 -22.94 8.85 4.70
C ALA A 42 -23.43 8.85 6.17
N ASP A 43 -22.98 7.89 6.98
CA ASP A 43 -23.29 7.79 8.41
C ASP A 43 -22.40 8.75 9.22
N THR A 44 -22.93 9.92 9.58
CA THR A 44 -22.19 10.94 10.32
C THR A 44 -21.77 10.49 11.72
N GLY A 45 -22.59 9.69 12.40
CA GLY A 45 -22.27 9.14 13.72
C GLY A 45 -21.12 8.13 13.61
N GLY A 46 -21.22 7.19 12.67
CA GLY A 46 -20.17 6.22 12.41
C GLY A 46 -18.83 6.85 11.98
N ILE A 47 -18.87 7.98 11.25
CA ILE A 47 -17.67 8.75 10.91
C ILE A 47 -17.01 9.32 12.16
N ALA A 48 -17.79 9.94 13.06
CA ALA A 48 -17.26 10.52 14.31
C ALA A 48 -16.71 9.43 15.25
N ASP A 49 -17.39 8.30 15.37
CA ASP A 49 -16.95 7.16 16.17
C ASP A 49 -15.64 6.57 15.63
N ALA A 50 -15.55 6.36 14.32
CA ALA A 50 -14.36 5.79 13.70
C ALA A 50 -13.15 6.75 13.77
N LEU A 51 -13.37 8.07 13.65
CA LEU A 51 -12.30 9.07 13.81
C LEU A 51 -11.80 9.13 15.25
N PHE A 52 -12.71 9.08 16.23
CA PHE A 52 -12.31 9.01 17.63
C PHE A 52 -11.54 7.72 17.94
N GLU A 53 -12.03 6.56 17.50
CA GLU A 53 -11.33 5.26 17.62
C GLU A 53 -9.93 5.31 16.99
N TYR A 54 -9.77 6.03 15.88
CA TYR A 54 -8.48 6.23 15.23
C TYR A 54 -7.55 7.13 16.07
N LEU A 55 -8.04 8.26 16.57
CA LEU A 55 -7.23 9.23 17.30
C LEU A 55 -6.81 8.71 18.68
N ILE A 56 -7.71 8.07 19.43
CA ILE A 56 -7.41 7.54 20.77
C ILE A 56 -6.36 6.41 20.75
N ALA A 57 -6.21 5.73 19.60
CA ALA A 57 -5.17 4.72 19.41
C ALA A 57 -3.76 5.33 19.35
N CYS A 58 -3.63 6.64 19.10
CA CYS A 58 -2.37 7.38 19.09
C CYS A 58 -2.25 8.41 20.23
N ILE A 59 -3.38 8.92 20.71
CA ILE A 59 -3.49 10.02 21.66
C ILE A 59 -4.25 9.49 22.87
N HIS A 60 -3.53 8.88 23.81
CA HIS A 60 -4.15 8.15 24.92
C HIS A 60 -4.92 9.04 25.90
N ASP A 61 -4.56 10.32 25.97
CA ASP A 61 -5.18 11.29 26.88
C ASP A 61 -6.41 11.98 26.28
N LEU A 62 -6.80 11.66 25.03
CA LEU A 62 -7.96 12.27 24.39
C LEU A 62 -9.27 11.68 24.93
N ASP A 63 -10.03 12.47 25.67
CA ASP A 63 -11.36 12.08 26.11
C ASP A 63 -12.43 12.28 25.02
N ARG A 64 -13.53 11.53 25.13
CA ARG A 64 -14.67 11.64 24.23
C ARG A 64 -15.37 13.00 24.36
N GLY A 65 -15.40 13.60 25.55
CA GLY A 65 -15.96 14.94 25.75
C GLY A 65 -15.18 15.99 24.95
N GLU A 66 -13.87 16.03 25.15
CA GLU A 66 -12.95 16.94 24.44
C GLU A 66 -13.02 16.76 22.93
N PHE A 67 -13.08 15.51 22.45
CA PHE A 67 -13.24 15.22 21.03
C PHE A 67 -14.52 15.80 20.43
N ASN A 68 -15.65 15.75 21.16
CA ASN A 68 -16.93 16.25 20.67
C ASN A 68 -16.99 17.79 20.65
N GLU A 69 -16.24 18.45 21.53
CA GLU A 69 -16.13 19.91 21.57
C GLU A 69 -15.09 20.47 20.58
N ALA A 70 -14.16 19.62 20.14
CA ALA A 70 -13.10 19.99 19.20
C ALA A 70 -13.66 20.47 17.84
N PRO A 71 -13.09 21.55 17.27
CA PRO A 71 -13.45 21.95 15.91
C PRO A 71 -13.11 20.86 14.88
N TRP A 72 -14.06 20.55 14.00
CA TRP A 72 -13.91 19.47 13.01
C TRP A 72 -12.67 19.59 12.12
N TYR A 73 -12.22 20.81 11.80
CA TYR A 73 -11.03 21.00 10.98
C TYR A 73 -9.75 20.53 11.71
N GLU A 74 -9.69 20.65 13.04
CA GLU A 74 -8.56 20.17 13.85
C GLU A 74 -8.53 18.65 13.86
N VAL A 75 -9.68 18.01 14.12
CA VAL A 75 -9.85 16.56 14.10
C VAL A 75 -9.39 15.96 12.76
N VAL A 76 -9.85 16.54 11.64
CA VAL A 76 -9.47 16.07 10.30
C VAL A 76 -8.00 16.35 9.99
N SER A 77 -7.46 17.50 10.43
CA SER A 77 -6.04 17.83 10.28
C SER A 77 -5.16 16.81 11.02
N ALA A 78 -5.47 16.55 12.29
CA ALA A 78 -4.79 15.57 13.13
C ALA A 78 -4.84 14.17 12.52
N PHE A 79 -6.03 13.72 12.11
CA PHE A 79 -6.20 12.45 11.42
C PHE A 79 -5.28 12.33 10.19
N ARG A 80 -5.22 13.36 9.33
CA ARG A 80 -4.36 13.36 8.14
C ARG A 80 -2.88 13.31 8.49
N GLN A 81 -2.45 14.05 9.50
CA GLN A 81 -1.05 14.08 9.93
C GLN A 81 -0.63 12.73 10.51
N ILE A 82 -1.42 12.15 11.41
CA ILE A 82 -1.16 10.82 12.00
C ILE A 82 -1.23 9.72 10.94
N ARG A 83 -2.18 9.80 10.00
CA ARG A 83 -2.24 8.87 8.87
C ARG A 83 -1.02 8.97 7.97
N ARG A 84 -0.48 10.17 7.77
CA ARG A 84 0.75 10.39 6.99
C ARG A 84 1.99 9.89 7.73
N LEU A 85 2.06 10.10 9.04
CA LEU A 85 3.15 9.60 9.90
C LEU A 85 3.27 8.07 9.81
N ASN A 86 2.13 7.39 9.88
CA ASN A 86 2.06 5.93 9.88
C ASN A 86 1.90 5.34 8.47
N HIS A 87 2.08 6.14 7.41
CA HIS A 87 1.98 5.64 6.05
C HIS A 87 3.22 4.80 5.71
N ILE A 88 3.00 3.53 5.39
CA ILE A 88 4.06 2.65 4.88
C ILE A 88 4.17 2.86 3.36
N PRO A 89 5.34 3.31 2.85
CA PRO A 89 5.55 3.44 1.42
C PRO A 89 5.32 2.11 0.71
N ASN A 90 4.60 2.15 -0.42
CA ASN A 90 4.29 0.97 -1.22
C ASN A 90 3.49 -0.13 -0.47
N ALA A 91 2.83 0.20 0.65
CA ALA A 91 1.88 -0.69 1.34
C ALA A 91 0.92 -1.40 0.38
N GLU A 92 0.46 -0.66 -0.64
CA GLU A 92 -0.44 -1.13 -1.69
C GLU A 92 0.18 -2.24 -2.56
N ASP A 93 1.49 -2.25 -2.75
CA ASP A 93 2.18 -3.32 -3.49
C ASP A 93 2.31 -4.59 -2.63
N TYR A 94 2.26 -4.44 -1.30
CA TYR A 94 2.17 -5.53 -0.33
C TYR A 94 0.73 -6.01 -0.12
N SER A 95 -0.13 -5.82 -1.12
CA SER A 95 -1.52 -6.29 -1.29
C SER A 95 -1.72 -7.82 -1.16
N LEU A 96 -0.76 -8.52 -0.59
CA LEU A 96 -0.73 -9.92 -0.15
C LEU A 96 -1.99 -10.35 0.61
N LEU A 97 -2.68 -9.40 1.26
CA LEU A 97 -3.81 -9.63 2.16
C LEU A 97 -5.05 -8.79 1.88
N THR A 98 -4.98 -7.88 0.89
CA THR A 98 -6.21 -7.40 0.26
C THR A 98 -6.87 -8.62 -0.34
N LYS A 99 -7.90 -9.10 0.35
CA LYS A 99 -8.89 -10.01 -0.20
C LYS A 99 -9.12 -9.53 -1.63
N THR A 100 -8.88 -10.39 -2.61
CA THR A 100 -9.59 -10.31 -3.87
C THR A 100 -11.05 -10.36 -3.46
N THR A 101 -11.64 -9.20 -3.18
CA THR A 101 -13.06 -9.08 -2.89
C THR A 101 -13.71 -9.62 -4.13
N SER A 102 -14.22 -10.84 -3.99
CA SER A 102 -15.00 -11.55 -4.96
C SER A 102 -16.02 -10.56 -5.49
N SER A 103 -15.82 -10.14 -6.73
CA SER A 103 -16.65 -9.10 -7.33
C SER A 103 -18.05 -9.70 -7.49
N GLY A 104 -18.99 -9.25 -6.66
CA GLY A 104 -20.43 -9.50 -6.82
C GLY A 104 -21.00 -10.53 -5.85
N ASN A 105 -21.91 -10.07 -4.98
CA ASN A 105 -22.91 -10.85 -4.21
C ASN A 105 -22.44 -12.11 -3.48
N GLU A 106 -21.14 -12.30 -3.24
CA GLU A 106 -20.67 -13.43 -2.47
C GLU A 106 -21.04 -13.21 -1.01
N LYS A 107 -21.86 -14.11 -0.46
CA LYS A 107 -22.33 -14.03 0.92
C LYS A 107 -21.11 -13.95 1.83
N THR A 108 -21.06 -12.93 2.69
CA THR A 108 -20.04 -12.80 3.74
C THR A 108 -19.94 -14.13 4.47
N VAL A 109 -18.79 -14.77 4.40
CA VAL A 109 -18.60 -16.08 4.99
C VAL A 109 -18.71 -15.94 6.51
N ALA A 110 -19.40 -16.87 7.20
CA ALA A 110 -19.75 -16.72 8.62
C ALA A 110 -18.55 -16.52 9.57
N TRP A 111 -17.35 -16.95 9.15
CA TRP A 111 -16.10 -16.81 9.90
C TRP A 111 -15.27 -15.59 9.48
N ASP A 112 -15.79 -14.74 8.60
CA ASP A 112 -15.11 -13.54 8.12
C ASP A 112 -15.46 -12.32 8.98
N HIS A 113 -14.72 -12.15 10.08
CA HIS A 113 -14.85 -10.99 10.95
C HIS A 113 -13.83 -9.89 10.60
N ASP A 114 -14.09 -8.64 11.00
CA ASP A 114 -13.27 -7.47 10.64
C ASP A 114 -11.81 -7.59 11.09
N ASP A 115 -11.56 -8.24 12.23
CA ASP A 115 -10.20 -8.43 12.79
C ASP A 115 -9.41 -9.57 12.15
N ARG A 116 -9.97 -10.30 11.18
CA ARG A 116 -9.35 -11.51 10.66
C ARG A 116 -8.01 -11.23 9.99
N GLU A 117 -7.89 -10.12 9.28
CA GLU A 117 -6.65 -9.74 8.61
C GLU A 117 -5.55 -9.49 9.65
N VAL A 118 -5.86 -8.78 10.73
CA VAL A 118 -4.94 -8.52 11.85
C VAL A 118 -4.48 -9.81 12.49
N LEU A 119 -5.41 -10.70 12.83
CA LEU A 119 -5.09 -11.98 13.45
C LEU A 119 -4.27 -12.88 12.52
N LEU A 120 -4.46 -12.78 11.20
CA LEU A 120 -3.69 -13.54 10.23
C LEU A 120 -2.20 -13.15 10.25
N TRP A 121 -1.87 -11.86 10.37
CA TRP A 121 -0.47 -11.41 10.47
C TRP A 121 0.20 -12.01 11.70
N ILE A 122 -0.46 -11.83 12.86
CA ILE A 122 0.05 -12.32 14.15
C ILE A 122 0.21 -13.84 14.08
N HIS A 123 -0.77 -14.55 13.54
CA HIS A 123 -0.74 -16.01 13.44
C HIS A 123 0.38 -16.51 12.51
N LEU A 124 0.57 -15.89 11.34
CA LEU A 124 1.64 -16.27 10.41
C LEU A 124 3.02 -16.11 11.06
N ILE A 125 3.29 -14.95 11.65
CA ILE A 125 4.59 -14.68 12.28
C ILE A 125 4.79 -15.60 13.49
N ALA A 126 3.78 -15.74 14.36
CA ALA A 126 3.85 -16.63 15.52
C ALA A 126 4.07 -18.10 15.12
N ASN A 127 3.43 -18.57 14.04
CA ASN A 127 3.59 -19.95 13.59
C ASN A 127 5.00 -20.22 13.06
N SER A 128 5.61 -19.28 12.34
CA SER A 128 6.94 -19.44 11.75
C SER A 128 8.07 -19.24 12.75
N TYR A 129 8.03 -18.17 13.55
CA TYR A 129 9.14 -17.79 14.45
C TYR A 129 8.92 -18.17 15.92
N LYS A 130 7.73 -18.68 16.27
CA LYS A 130 7.34 -19.03 17.65
C LYS A 130 7.37 -17.85 18.62
N TRP A 131 7.23 -16.63 18.10
CA TRP A 131 7.12 -15.42 18.91
C TRP A 131 5.75 -15.32 19.57
N SER A 132 5.73 -14.71 20.74
CA SER A 132 4.53 -14.34 21.47
C SER A 132 3.80 -13.19 20.78
N LYS A 133 2.50 -13.04 21.06
CA LYS A 133 1.70 -11.93 20.55
C LYS A 133 2.30 -10.56 20.90
N THR A 134 2.80 -10.40 22.12
CA THR A 134 3.38 -9.14 22.61
C THR A 134 4.66 -8.79 21.86
N GLU A 135 5.53 -9.76 21.57
CA GLU A 135 6.74 -9.53 20.78
C GLU A 135 6.40 -9.09 19.34
N ILE A 136 5.36 -9.68 18.76
CA ILE A 136 4.92 -9.34 17.40
C ILE A 136 4.29 -7.94 17.36
N GLU A 137 3.50 -7.58 18.37
CA GLU A 137 2.85 -6.26 18.44
C GLU A 137 3.85 -5.10 18.58
N GLU A 138 5.04 -5.36 19.12
CA GLU A 138 6.13 -4.38 19.27
C GLU A 138 6.98 -4.16 17.99
N LEU A 139 6.79 -5.00 16.96
CA LEU A 139 7.49 -4.85 15.69
C LEU A 139 7.14 -3.52 15.01
N TRP A 140 8.07 -3.00 14.22
CA TRP A 140 7.70 -1.96 13.27
C TRP A 140 6.80 -2.54 12.18
N PRO A 141 5.79 -1.80 11.68
CA PRO A 141 4.90 -2.29 10.64
C PRO A 141 5.63 -2.80 9.38
N GLU A 142 6.75 -2.19 9.00
CA GLU A 142 7.57 -2.63 7.87
C GLU A 142 8.31 -3.93 8.13
N GLU A 143 8.83 -4.13 9.33
CA GLU A 143 9.50 -5.38 9.72
C GLU A 143 8.50 -6.53 9.67
N ALA A 144 7.30 -6.31 10.20
CA ALA A 144 6.21 -7.29 10.14
C ALA A 144 5.85 -7.66 8.69
N ILE A 145 5.77 -6.66 7.79
CA ILE A 145 5.56 -6.91 6.36
C ILE A 145 6.71 -7.74 5.78
N ALA A 146 7.96 -7.38 6.07
CA ALA A 146 9.14 -8.09 5.57
C ALA A 146 9.14 -9.57 6.00
N TYR A 147 8.85 -9.85 7.28
CA TYR A 147 8.73 -11.22 7.78
C TYR A 147 7.61 -12.00 7.08
N ILE A 148 6.45 -11.38 6.91
CA ILE A 148 5.33 -12.02 6.18
C ILE A 148 5.74 -12.33 4.74
N GLN A 149 6.46 -11.43 4.07
CA GLN A 149 6.98 -11.68 2.73
C GLN A 149 7.94 -12.86 2.71
N GLU A 150 8.89 -12.93 3.64
CA GLU A 150 9.84 -14.03 3.73
C GLU A 150 9.12 -15.38 3.91
N ILE A 151 8.16 -15.45 4.84
CA ILE A 151 7.34 -16.64 5.07
C ILE A 151 6.60 -17.05 3.77
N LEU A 152 5.97 -16.10 3.09
CA LEU A 152 5.21 -16.39 1.87
C LEU A 152 6.10 -16.80 0.70
N VAL A 153 7.32 -16.24 0.59
CA VAL A 153 8.31 -16.67 -0.40
C VAL A 153 8.70 -18.11 -0.15
N GLU A 154 9.00 -18.47 1.10
CA GLU A 154 9.38 -19.84 1.46
C GLU A 154 8.24 -20.83 1.17
N GLU A 155 7.01 -20.49 1.55
CA GLU A 155 5.83 -21.30 1.25
C GLU A 155 5.65 -21.50 -0.26
N GLN A 156 5.80 -20.42 -1.04
CA GLN A 156 5.66 -20.49 -2.50
C GLN A 156 6.75 -21.37 -3.11
N LEU A 157 8.01 -21.22 -2.69
CA LEU A 157 9.12 -22.05 -3.16
C LEU A 157 8.90 -23.53 -2.82
N ARG A 158 8.40 -23.82 -1.62
CA ARG A 158 8.04 -25.18 -1.21
C ARG A 158 6.92 -25.76 -2.08
N ARG A 159 5.89 -24.96 -2.39
CA ARG A 159 4.80 -25.36 -3.29
C ARG A 159 5.29 -25.58 -4.72
N GLU A 160 6.16 -24.70 -5.23
CA GLU A 160 6.80 -24.85 -6.54
C GLU A 160 7.62 -26.14 -6.61
N PHE A 161 8.39 -26.44 -5.56
CA PHE A 161 9.16 -27.68 -5.48
C PHE A 161 8.26 -28.92 -5.50
N LEU A 162 7.23 -28.98 -4.65
CA LEU A 162 6.29 -30.10 -4.62
C LEU A 162 5.54 -30.24 -5.95
N TYR A 163 5.12 -29.12 -6.54
CA TYR A 163 4.46 -29.11 -7.84
C TYR A 163 5.38 -29.65 -8.94
N SER A 164 6.67 -29.32 -8.92
CA SER A 164 7.66 -29.80 -9.89
C SER A 164 7.90 -31.31 -9.86
N LEU A 165 7.46 -31.99 -8.78
CA LEU A 165 7.50 -33.45 -8.66
C LEU A 165 6.20 -34.11 -9.13
N SER A 166 5.13 -33.33 -9.34
CA SER A 166 3.82 -33.84 -9.74
C SER A 166 3.69 -34.01 -11.26
N GLU A 167 2.93 -35.00 -11.71
CA GLU A 167 2.64 -35.21 -13.13
C GLU A 167 1.90 -34.02 -13.76
N VAL A 168 1.12 -33.28 -12.95
CA VAL A 168 0.38 -32.08 -13.36
C VAL A 168 1.32 -30.99 -13.89
N ALA A 169 2.56 -30.94 -13.42
CA ALA A 169 3.56 -29.98 -13.90
C ALA A 169 4.13 -30.32 -15.28
N TYR A 170 3.91 -31.55 -15.79
CA TYR A 170 4.43 -32.02 -17.08
C TYR A 170 3.32 -32.44 -18.03
N PRO A 171 2.43 -31.52 -18.46
CA PRO A 171 1.40 -31.85 -19.42
C PRO A 171 1.99 -32.39 -20.73
N TYR A 172 1.40 -33.46 -21.26
CA TYR A 172 1.82 -34.09 -22.51
C TYR A 172 1.40 -33.25 -23.72
N ASP A 173 2.38 -32.77 -24.49
CA ASP A 173 2.13 -32.08 -25.75
C ASP A 173 2.05 -33.10 -26.89
N LYS A 174 0.82 -33.32 -27.41
CA LYS A 174 0.55 -34.28 -28.49
C LYS A 174 1.29 -33.95 -29.79
N ALA A 175 1.58 -32.69 -30.06
CA ALA A 175 2.25 -32.27 -31.29
C ALA A 175 3.74 -32.62 -31.25
N THR A 176 4.41 -32.34 -30.12
CA THR A 176 5.84 -32.62 -29.94
C THR A 176 6.12 -34.01 -29.37
N LYS A 177 5.08 -34.73 -28.93
CA LYS A 177 5.14 -36.02 -28.21
C LYS A 177 6.06 -35.98 -26.97
N LYS A 178 6.28 -34.81 -26.40
CA LYS A 178 7.15 -34.58 -25.25
C LYS A 178 6.33 -33.91 -24.14
N SER A 179 6.57 -34.33 -22.90
CA SER A 179 6.08 -33.58 -21.76
C SER A 179 7.01 -32.41 -21.49
N LYS A 180 6.44 -31.21 -21.28
CA LYS A 180 7.20 -30.00 -20.97
C LYS A 180 6.81 -29.51 -19.59
N PHE A 181 7.80 -29.13 -18.80
CA PHE A 181 7.54 -28.50 -17.51
C PHE A 181 6.82 -27.16 -17.69
N ARG A 182 5.68 -27.00 -17.02
CA ARG A 182 4.96 -25.74 -16.90
C ARG A 182 5.08 -25.27 -15.46
N PRO A 183 5.77 -24.16 -15.16
CA PRO A 183 5.90 -23.68 -13.79
C PRO A 183 4.54 -23.20 -13.24
N MET A 184 4.40 -23.28 -11.92
CA MET A 184 3.27 -22.67 -11.23
C MET A 184 3.31 -21.14 -11.43
N GLN A 185 2.14 -20.53 -11.59
CA GLN A 185 2.06 -19.08 -11.70
C GLN A 185 2.45 -18.44 -10.37
N ARG A 186 3.48 -17.58 -10.40
CA ARG A 186 3.89 -16.80 -9.24
C ARG A 186 2.86 -15.70 -8.93
N PRO A 187 2.66 -15.38 -7.64
CA PRO A 187 1.80 -14.28 -7.26
C PRO A 187 2.40 -12.95 -7.72
N LEU A 188 1.54 -11.96 -8.00
CA LEU A 188 1.93 -10.70 -8.66
C LEU A 188 3.08 -9.97 -7.97
N TRP A 189 3.11 -9.97 -6.64
CA TRP A 189 4.14 -9.33 -5.83
C TRP A 189 5.54 -9.96 -5.96
N MET A 190 5.66 -11.22 -6.43
CA MET A 190 6.95 -11.89 -6.68
C MET A 190 7.48 -11.67 -8.09
N VAL A 191 6.68 -11.13 -9.00
CA VAL A 191 7.05 -11.00 -10.41
C VAL A 191 7.87 -9.71 -10.60
N ALA A 192 9.19 -9.85 -10.75
CA ALA A 192 10.08 -8.73 -11.08
C ALA A 192 9.63 -8.05 -12.39
N GLY A 193 9.38 -6.74 -12.34
CA GLY A 193 8.89 -5.99 -13.50
C GLY A 193 7.39 -6.13 -13.77
N GLY A 194 6.64 -6.82 -12.88
CA GLY A 194 5.17 -6.77 -12.82
C GLY A 194 4.62 -5.42 -12.33
N GLY A 195 5.45 -4.36 -12.37
CA GLY A 195 5.00 -2.99 -12.20
C GLY A 195 3.82 -2.76 -13.14
N ARG A 196 2.75 -2.17 -12.58
CA ARG A 196 1.51 -1.75 -13.25
C ARG A 196 1.77 -1.64 -14.75
N LYS A 197 1.13 -2.52 -15.55
CA LYS A 197 1.12 -2.35 -17.01
C LYS A 197 0.90 -0.87 -17.21
N THR A 198 1.87 -0.15 -17.76
CA THR A 198 1.71 1.29 -18.00
C THR A 198 0.41 1.40 -18.78
N ASP A 199 -0.64 1.91 -18.14
CA ASP A 199 -1.94 2.00 -18.80
C ASP A 199 -1.67 2.84 -20.03
N ARG A 200 -1.75 2.19 -21.20
CA ARG A 200 -1.53 2.87 -22.46
C ARG A 200 -2.70 3.82 -22.60
N VAL A 201 -2.50 5.07 -22.18
CA VAL A 201 -3.49 6.13 -22.38
C VAL A 201 -3.72 6.20 -23.88
N LEU A 202 -4.96 5.91 -24.29
CA LEU A 202 -5.36 6.03 -25.69
C LEU A 202 -5.05 7.45 -26.15
N LYS A 203 -4.45 7.58 -27.34
CA LYS A 203 -4.04 8.87 -27.90
C LYS A 203 -5.21 9.87 -27.98
N SER A 204 -6.44 9.39 -28.05
CA SER A 204 -7.68 10.19 -28.02
C SER A 204 -8.03 10.79 -26.66
N MET A 205 -7.48 10.26 -25.56
CA MET A 205 -7.66 10.77 -24.20
C MET A 205 -6.57 11.77 -23.79
N LEU A 206 -5.53 11.96 -24.60
CA LEU A 206 -4.60 13.05 -24.40
C LEU A 206 -5.31 14.37 -24.75
N PRO A 207 -5.26 15.40 -23.89
CA PRO A 207 -5.84 16.69 -24.22
C PRO A 207 -5.12 17.23 -25.46
N VAL A 208 -5.82 17.25 -26.58
CA VAL A 208 -5.41 17.95 -27.80
C VAL A 208 -5.61 19.44 -27.55
N GLY A 209 -4.71 20.03 -26.76
CA GLY A 209 -4.64 21.47 -26.63
C GLY A 209 -4.25 22.06 -27.99
N ASN A 210 -5.08 22.96 -28.52
CA ASN A 210 -4.63 23.85 -29.58
C ASN A 210 -3.48 24.68 -29.01
N VAL A 211 -2.26 24.38 -29.42
CA VAL A 211 -1.09 25.19 -29.07
C VAL A 211 -1.26 26.50 -29.83
N VAL A 212 -1.82 27.51 -29.17
CA VAL A 212 -1.87 28.88 -29.69
C VAL A 212 -0.48 29.44 -29.50
N TYR A 213 0.29 29.47 -30.58
CA TYR A 213 1.57 30.17 -30.59
C TYR A 213 1.29 31.68 -30.61
N PRO A 214 1.94 32.49 -29.76
CA PRO A 214 1.86 33.94 -29.86
C PRO A 214 2.34 34.38 -31.24
N GLU A 215 1.60 35.30 -31.87
CA GLU A 215 1.92 35.81 -33.21
C GLU A 215 3.34 36.41 -33.22
N GLY A 216 4.19 35.92 -34.14
CA GLY A 216 5.54 36.45 -34.36
C GLY A 216 6.70 35.54 -33.98
N GLU A 217 6.47 34.35 -33.39
CA GLU A 217 7.54 33.42 -33.03
C GLU A 217 7.61 32.19 -33.95
N ASP A 218 8.14 32.36 -35.16
CA ASP A 218 8.33 31.27 -36.14
C ASP A 218 9.31 30.16 -35.66
N ARG A 219 10.10 30.44 -34.62
CA ARG A 219 11.06 29.52 -34.01
C ARG A 219 10.44 28.25 -33.41
N PHE A 220 9.13 28.22 -33.15
CA PHE A 220 8.43 27.05 -32.61
C PHE A 220 7.71 26.19 -33.68
N LYS A 221 7.64 26.63 -34.94
CA LYS A 221 7.00 25.86 -36.02
C LYS A 221 7.86 24.69 -36.50
N ASP A 222 9.16 24.70 -36.23
CA ASP A 222 10.08 23.71 -36.74
C ASP A 222 10.22 22.53 -35.74
N ILE A 223 9.39 21.51 -35.90
CA ILE A 223 9.37 20.28 -35.08
C ILE A 223 10.77 19.62 -35.02
N LYS A 224 11.58 19.80 -36.06
CA LYS A 224 12.97 19.31 -36.11
C LYS A 224 13.86 19.97 -35.06
N HIS A 225 13.64 21.24 -34.72
CA HIS A 225 14.41 21.92 -33.68
C HIS A 225 14.13 21.33 -32.29
N PHE A 226 12.87 21.02 -31.99
CA PHE A 226 12.47 20.44 -30.69
C PHE A 226 13.00 19.01 -30.50
N LEU A 227 12.94 18.18 -31.55
CA LEU A 227 13.51 16.83 -31.53
C LEU A 227 15.04 16.85 -31.44
N SER A 228 15.71 17.85 -32.01
CA SER A 228 17.17 18.01 -31.89
C SER A 228 17.63 18.40 -30.47
N LEU A 229 16.77 19.05 -29.69
CA LEU A 229 17.03 19.38 -28.27
C LEU A 229 16.85 18.16 -27.37
N LEU A 230 15.89 17.29 -27.67
CA LEU A 230 15.64 16.05 -26.93
C LEU A 230 16.60 14.90 -27.31
N ALA A 231 17.18 14.94 -28.51
CA ALA A 231 18.14 13.95 -28.99
C ALA A 231 19.59 14.22 -28.57
N ARG A 232 19.88 15.26 -27.77
CA ARG A 232 21.23 15.46 -27.22
C ARG A 232 21.50 14.35 -26.19
N PRO A 233 22.47 13.45 -26.42
CA PRO A 233 22.86 12.51 -25.39
C PRO A 233 23.34 13.31 -24.18
N VAL A 234 22.72 13.07 -23.02
CA VAL A 234 23.24 13.53 -21.74
C VAL A 234 24.63 12.93 -21.61
N HIS A 235 25.66 13.73 -21.88
CA HIS A 235 27.04 13.33 -21.66
C HIS A 235 27.19 12.95 -20.19
N LYS A 236 27.21 11.65 -19.92
CA LYS A 236 27.76 11.09 -18.69
C LYS A 236 29.25 11.40 -18.70
N GLY A 237 29.66 12.42 -17.96
CA GLY A 237 31.08 12.70 -17.77
C GLY A 237 31.31 14.06 -17.17
N LEU A 238 31.30 14.13 -15.84
CA LEU A 238 32.13 15.03 -15.02
C LEU A 238 31.80 14.80 -13.53
N PHE A 239 32.23 13.65 -13.02
CA PHE A 239 32.64 13.51 -11.61
C PHE A 239 33.90 12.66 -11.60
N ALA A 240 35.00 13.33 -11.93
CA ALA A 240 36.35 12.87 -11.64
C ALA A 240 37.19 14.10 -11.32
N ARG A 241 37.82 14.06 -10.13
CA ARG A 241 38.83 14.98 -9.55
C ARG A 241 38.24 16.21 -8.86
N GLU A 242 38.62 16.57 -7.63
CA GLU A 242 39.92 16.41 -6.95
C GLU A 242 39.76 16.56 -5.41
N LEU A 243 40.61 15.82 -4.68
CA LEU A 243 40.95 15.87 -3.24
C LEU A 243 39.98 15.23 -2.23
#